data_AF-A0A8J7BPK1-F1
#
_entry.id   AF-A0A8J7BPK1-F1
#
_cell.length_a   1.000
_cell.length_b   1.000
_cell.length_c   1.000
_cell.angle_alpha   90.00
_cell.angle_beta   90.00
_cell.angle_gamma   90.00
#
_symmetry.space_group_name_H-M   'P 1'
#
loop_
_entity.id
_entity.type
_entity.pdbx_description
1 polymer ?
#
loop_
_entity_poly.entity_id
_entity_poly.type
_entity_poly.pdbx_seq_one_letter_code
_entity_poly.pdbx_strand_id
1 'polypeptide(L)'
;MLPLVLSHELVHPFKFWHHNEIREGMFSGNELYRLCTTYKAEDRQKAFGLALGLSEHGAQVCITCMRSEYKVWVGLRNLPTAAPTPLETAVIA
;
A
#
# COMPACT_ATOMS: atom_id res chain seq x y z
N MET A 1 5.38 11.86 -6.62
CA MET A 1 4.80 12.85 -5.68
C MET A 1 5.14 12.40 -4.26
N LEU A 2 4.85 13.18 -3.21
CA LEU A 2 5.05 12.70 -1.84
C LEU A 2 3.92 11.75 -1.45
N PRO A 3 4.21 10.62 -0.77
CA PRO A 3 3.18 9.69 -0.31
C PRO A 3 2.32 10.34 0.78
N LEU A 4 1.00 10.14 0.70
CA LEU A 4 0.06 10.66 1.69
C LEU A 4 0.19 9.89 3.00
N VAL A 5 0.38 10.56 4.13
CA VAL A 5 0.46 9.91 5.45
C VAL A 5 -0.80 10.18 6.25
N LEU A 6 -1.49 9.14 6.69
CA LEU A 6 -2.75 9.20 7.44
C LEU A 6 -2.64 8.49 8.79
N SER A 7 -3.45 8.93 9.76
CA SER A 7 -3.73 8.10 10.94
C SER A 7 -4.57 6.90 10.50
N HIS A 8 -4.29 5.71 11.04
CA HIS A 8 -5.11 4.53 10.77
C HIS A 8 -6.59 4.72 11.17
N GLU A 9 -6.87 5.56 12.17
CA GLU A 9 -8.24 5.84 12.62
C GLU A 9 -9.11 6.53 11.56
N LEU A 10 -8.48 7.12 10.53
CA LEU A 10 -9.15 7.84 9.45
C LEU A 10 -9.44 6.97 8.23
N VAL A 11 -9.11 5.67 8.27
CA VAL A 11 -9.30 4.78 7.13
C VAL A 11 -10.37 3.73 7.41
N HIS A 12 -11.15 3.39 6.38
CA HIS A 12 -12.15 2.34 6.43
C HIS A 12 -11.63 1.10 5.70
N PRO A 13 -11.07 0.10 6.41
CA PRO A 13 -10.57 -1.10 5.79
C PRO A 13 -11.72 -1.99 5.30
N PHE A 14 -11.50 -2.69 4.20
CA PHE A 14 -12.39 -3.72 3.66
C PHE A 14 -11.56 -4.88 3.11
N LYS A 15 -12.22 -6.03 2.90
CA LYS A 15 -11.62 -7.18 2.24
C LYS A 15 -12.23 -7.35 0.86
N PHE A 16 -11.42 -7.76 -0.12
CA PHE A 16 -11.88 -8.02 -1.47
C PHE A 16 -11.14 -9.22 -2.08
N TRP A 17 -11.77 -9.85 -3.08
CA TRP A 17 -11.18 -10.97 -3.79
C TRP A 17 -10.37 -10.47 -4.99
N HIS A 18 -9.11 -10.88 -5.12
CA HIS A 18 -8.24 -10.49 -6.23
C HIS A 18 -7.14 -11.52 -6.43
N HIS A 19 -6.86 -11.93 -7.67
CA HIS A 19 -5.85 -12.96 -7.99
C HIS A 19 -5.98 -14.25 -7.17
N ASN A 20 -7.23 -14.73 -7.00
CA ASN A 20 -7.54 -15.97 -6.30
C ASN A 20 -7.22 -15.98 -4.79
N GLU A 21 -7.16 -14.80 -4.17
CA GLU A 21 -6.94 -14.64 -2.74
C GLU A 21 -7.75 -13.46 -2.16
N ILE A 22 -7.92 -13.45 -0.84
CA ILE A 22 -8.52 -12.34 -0.11
C ILE A 22 -7.43 -11.31 0.18
N ARG A 23 -7.58 -10.10 -0.35
CA ARG A 23 -6.71 -8.96 -0.08
C ARG A 23 -7.39 -7.93 0.83
N GLU A 24 -6.58 -7.18 1.57
CA GLU A 24 -7.03 -6.04 2.38
C GLU A 24 -6.97 -4.76 1.53
N GLY A 25 -8.02 -3.95 1.60
CA GLY A 25 -8.11 -2.65 0.95
C GLY A 25 -8.60 -1.59 1.93
N MET A 26 -8.50 -0.32 1.52
CA MET A 26 -9.07 0.79 2.27
C MET A 26 -9.67 1.83 1.34
N PHE A 27 -10.67 2.54 1.83
CA PHE A 27 -11.23 3.72 1.17
C PHE A 27 -10.79 4.98 1.91
N SER A 28 -10.22 5.94 1.18
CA SER A 28 -9.80 7.23 1.73
C SER A 28 -9.83 8.30 0.64
N GLY A 29 -10.40 9.47 0.94
CA GLY A 29 -10.37 10.63 0.03
C GLY A 29 -10.99 10.37 -1.34
N ASN A 30 -12.07 9.58 -1.42
CA ASN A 30 -12.73 9.13 -2.66
C ASN A 30 -11.91 8.16 -3.53
N GLU A 31 -10.83 7.61 -2.98
CA GLU A 31 -9.94 6.66 -3.64
C GLU A 31 -9.93 5.31 -2.93
N LEU A 32 -9.76 4.26 -3.73
CA LEU A 32 -9.64 2.89 -3.25
C LEU A 32 -8.18 2.47 -3.32
N TYR A 33 -7.69 1.88 -2.23
CA TYR A 33 -6.34 1.38 -2.15
C TYR A 33 -6.34 -0.10 -1.78
N ARG A 34 -5.30 -0.82 -2.21
CA ARG A 34 -4.95 -2.15 -1.72
C ARG A 34 -3.75 -2.07 -0.78
N LEU A 35 -3.72 -2.94 0.23
CA LEU A 35 -2.55 -3.12 1.06
C LEU A 35 -1.43 -3.72 0.20
N CYS A 36 -0.28 -3.06 0.18
CA CYS A 36 0.92 -3.54 -0.50
C CYS A 36 1.82 -4.28 0.48
N THR A 37 2.07 -3.70 1.65
CA THR A 37 2.92 -4.29 2.68
C THR A 37 2.70 -3.63 4.03
N THR A 38 3.12 -4.31 5.09
CA THR A 38 3.10 -3.83 6.47
C THR A 38 4.51 -3.87 7.05
N TYR A 39 4.92 -2.78 7.68
CA TYR A 39 6.21 -2.61 8.34
C TYR A 39 6.01 -2.42 9.83
N LYS A 40 6.97 -2.85 10.64
CA LYS A 40 7.01 -2.53 12.07
C LYS A 40 7.32 -1.04 12.28
N ALA A 41 7.00 -0.52 13.46
CA ALA A 41 7.28 0.86 13.83
C ALA A 41 8.76 1.27 13.67
N GLU A 42 9.69 0.33 13.91
CA GLU A 42 11.14 0.52 13.72
C GLU A 42 11.56 0.69 12.26
N ASP A 43 10.77 0.16 11.31
CA ASP A 43 11.05 0.18 9.88
C ASP A 43 10.40 1.37 9.15
N ARG A 44 10.09 2.46 9.88
CA ARG A 44 9.45 3.67 9.32
C ARG A 44 10.11 4.16 8.03
N GLN A 45 11.44 4.20 8.02
CA GLN A 45 12.21 4.72 6.87
C GLN A 45 12.07 3.80 5.65
N LYS A 46 11.99 2.48 5.85
CA LYS A 46 11.74 1.52 4.76
C LYS A 46 10.33 1.68 4.21
N ALA A 47 9.33 1.83 5.08
CA ALA A 47 7.95 2.07 4.68
C ALA A 47 7.83 3.34 3.82
N PHE A 48 8.46 4.43 4.27
CA PHE A 48 8.47 5.69 3.52
C PHE A 48 9.26 5.59 2.22
N GLY A 49 10.42 4.93 2.22
CA GLY A 49 11.25 4.72 1.02
C GLY A 49 10.51 3.93 -0.06
N LEU A 50 9.84 2.84 0.31
CA LEU A 50 8.99 2.09 -0.63
C LEU A 50 7.87 2.97 -1.18
N ALA A 51 7.17 3.69 -0.30
CA ALA A 51 6.03 4.50 -0.69
C ALA A 51 6.43 5.66 -1.63
N LEU A 52 7.58 6.28 -1.36
CA LEU A 52 8.16 7.30 -2.22
C LEU A 52 8.52 6.72 -3.59
N GLY A 53 9.24 5.58 -3.61
CA GLY A 53 9.60 4.91 -4.86
C GLY A 53 8.37 4.56 -5.69
N LEU A 54 7.32 4.00 -5.09
CA LEU A 54 6.06 3.72 -5.78
C LEU A 54 5.39 5.00 -6.33
N SER A 55 5.43 6.11 -5.58
CA SER A 55 4.87 7.38 -6.05
C SER A 55 5.68 8.05 -7.15
N GLU A 56 7.00 7.87 -7.17
CA GLU A 56 7.88 8.30 -8.26
C GLU A 56 7.59 7.54 -9.56
N HIS A 57 7.15 6.28 -9.47
CA HIS A 57 6.69 5.47 -10.61
C HIS A 57 5.23 5.77 -11.01
N GLY A 58 4.63 6.84 -10.48
CA GLY A 58 3.29 7.30 -10.86
C GLY A 58 2.14 6.59 -10.14
N ALA A 59 2.42 5.67 -9.20
CA ALA A 59 1.37 5.08 -8.38
C ALA A 59 0.82 6.11 -7.39
N GLN A 60 -0.48 6.03 -7.13
CA GLN A 60 -1.06 6.73 -5.98
C GLN A 60 -0.75 5.94 -4.72
N VAL A 61 -0.11 6.56 -3.74
CA VAL A 61 0.39 5.84 -2.55
C VAL A 61 -0.05 6.55 -1.28
N CYS A 62 -0.44 5.77 -0.29
CA CYS A 62 -0.76 6.23 1.05
C CYS A 62 -0.05 5.34 2.09
N ILE A 63 0.35 5.94 3.21
CA ILE A 63 0.88 5.26 4.38
C ILE A 63 -0.09 5.51 5.53
N THR A 64 -0.55 4.46 6.20
CA THR A 64 -1.27 4.63 7.47
C THR A 64 -0.35 4.29 8.63
N CYS A 65 -0.34 5.14 9.64
CA CYS A 65 0.44 4.96 10.86
C CYS A 65 -0.45 4.38 11.97
N MET A 66 -0.02 3.27 12.56
CA MET A 66 -0.48 2.77 13.85
C MET A 66 0.65 2.88 14.87
N ARG A 67 0.33 2.72 16.16
CA ARG A 67 1.34 2.76 17.25
C ARG A 67 2.46 1.73 17.06
N SER A 68 2.16 0.57 16.47
CA SER A 68 3.10 -0.56 16.32
C SER A 68 3.57 -0.81 14.88
N GLU A 69 2.90 -0.24 13.88
CA GLU A 69 3.12 -0.59 12.48
C GLU A 69 2.80 0.55 11.51
N TYR A 70 3.39 0.46 10.33
CA TYR A 70 3.09 1.27 9.16
C TYR A 70 2.56 0.37 8.05
N LYS A 71 1.39 0.70 7.50
CA LYS A 71 0.87 0.01 6.31
C LYS A 71 1.07 0.90 5.09
N VAL A 72 1.59 0.33 4.02
CA VAL A 72 1.75 1.00 2.72
C VAL A 72 0.63 0.53 1.80
N TRP A 73 -0.10 1.47 1.25
CA TRP A 73 -1.29 1.28 0.44
C TRP A 73 -1.07 1.85 -0.96
N VAL A 74 -1.51 1.11 -1.97
CA VAL A 74 -1.38 1.52 -3.38
C VAL A 74 -2.77 1.66 -3.99
N GLY A 75 -3.02 2.77 -4.66
CA GLY A 75 -4.27 3.07 -5.32
C GLY A 75 -4.61 2.00 -6.36
N LEU A 76 -5.87 1.60 -6.39
CA LEU A 76 -6.40 0.66 -7.37
C LEU A 76 -6.71 1.33 -8.70
N ARG A 77 -6.95 2.65 -8.69
CA ARG A 77 -7.11 3.46 -9.90
C ARG A 77 -5.71 3.79 -10.44
N ASN A 78 -5.48 3.55 -11.74
CA ASN A 78 -4.22 3.76 -12.46
C ASN A 78 -3.11 2.71 -12.23
N LEU A 79 -3.42 1.50 -11.77
CA LEU A 79 -2.53 0.39 -12.08
C LEU A 79 -2.49 0.27 -13.61
N PRO A 80 -1.33 0.43 -14.27
CA PRO A 80 -1.25 -0.02 -15.65
C PRO A 80 -1.72 -1.46 -15.64
N THR A 81 -2.58 -1.82 -16.59
CA THR A 81 -2.99 -3.20 -16.87
C THR A 81 -1.77 -3.99 -17.38
N ALA A 82 -0.72 -4.05 -16.55
CA ALA A 82 0.53 -4.68 -16.80
C ALA A 82 0.52 -5.97 -15.99
N ALA A 83 0.76 -7.06 -16.71
CA ALA A 83 0.95 -8.42 -16.26
C ALA A 83 1.65 -8.52 -14.88
N PRO A 84 1.41 -9.62 -14.13
CA PRO A 84 1.96 -9.84 -12.79
C PRO A 84 3.46 -9.51 -12.77
N THR A 85 3.83 -8.42 -12.10
CA THR A 85 5.23 -8.07 -11.91
C THR A 85 5.83 -9.01 -10.86
N PRO A 86 7.01 -9.62 -11.13
CA PRO A 86 7.60 -10.69 -10.33
C PRO A 86 8.19 -10.23 -8.98
N LEU A 87 7.73 -9.11 -8.43
CA LEU A 87 8.15 -8.63 -7.11
C LEU A 87 7.49 -9.40 -5.95
N GLU A 88 6.50 -10.26 -6.22
CA GLU A 88 5.97 -11.23 -5.23
C GLU A 88 6.91 -12.45 -5.01
N THR A 89 7.93 -12.67 -5.86
CA THR A 89 8.82 -13.85 -5.75
C THR A 89 10.03 -13.63 -4.83
N ALA A 90 10.34 -12.40 -4.42
CA ALA A 90 11.59 -12.10 -3.69
C ALA A 90 11.53 -12.33 -2.16
N VAL A 91 10.42 -12.84 -1.61
CA VAL A 91 10.28 -13.16 -0.17
C VAL A 91 10.28 -14.67 0.09
N ILE A 92 10.58 -15.48 -0.94
CA ILE A 92 10.83 -16.91 -0.81
C ILE A 92 12.09 -17.27 -1.60
N ALA A 93 13.24 -16.84 -1.12
CA ALA A 93 14.54 -17.41 -1.47
C ALA A 93 15.49 -17.29 -0.28
#